data_AF-A0A835I8K0-F1
#
_entry.id   AF-A0A835I8K0-F1
#
_cell.length_a   1.000
_cell.length_b   1.000
_cell.length_c   1.000
_cell.angle_alpha   90.00
_cell.angle_beta   90.00
_cell.angle_gamma   90.00
#
_symmetry.space_group_name_H-M   'P 1'
#
loop_
_entity.id
_entity.type
_entity.pdbx_description
1 polymer ?
#
loop_
_entity_poly.entity_id
_entity_poly.type
_entity_poly.pdbx_seq_one_letter_code
_entity_poly.pdbx_strand_id
1 'polypeptide(L)' 'MSTGGAFGGNRGFRPVPPEKGVFPLDHMHECDLEKKEYVSCLKTSGHNAEKCRRFSKMYLECRMA' A
#
# COMPACT_ATOMS: atom_id res chain seq x y z
N MET A 1 39.72 7.81 -17.03
CA MET A 1 40.02 7.25 -15.70
C MET A 1 38.68 6.94 -15.06
N SER A 2 38.14 5.71 -15.27
CA SER A 2 38.25 4.54 -14.36
C SER A 2 37.43 4.80 -13.09
N THR A 3 36.38 4.06 -12.71
CA THR A 3 36.05 2.61 -12.75
C THR A 3 34.51 2.47 -12.55
N GLY A 4 33.69 1.58 -13.12
CA GLY A 4 33.89 0.21 -13.57
C GLY A 4 32.84 -0.70 -12.88
N GLY A 5 31.86 -1.22 -13.65
CA GLY A 5 31.01 -2.38 -13.30
C GLY A 5 29.87 -2.14 -12.30
N ALA A 6 28.77 -2.90 -12.27
CA ALA A 6 28.42 -4.10 -13.01
C ALA A 6 26.91 -4.33 -12.86
N PHE A 7 26.23 -4.53 -14.00
CA PHE A 7 25.05 -5.35 -14.07
C PHE A 7 25.38 -6.75 -13.53
N GLY A 8 24.55 -7.30 -12.65
CA GLY A 8 24.57 -8.72 -12.31
C GLY A 8 25.09 -9.06 -10.92
N GLY A 9 24.16 -9.31 -10.00
CA GLY A 9 24.43 -10.08 -8.79
C GLY A 9 23.13 -10.67 -8.28
N ASN A 10 22.92 -11.97 -8.51
CA ASN A 10 21.83 -12.79 -7.98
C ASN A 10 21.80 -12.71 -6.44
N ARG A 11 21.20 -11.66 -5.88
CA ARG A 11 20.88 -11.59 -4.46
C ARG A 11 19.50 -12.20 -4.26
N GLY A 12 19.53 -13.34 -3.57
CA GLY A 12 18.38 -14.18 -3.29
C GLY A 12 17.13 -13.39 -2.89
N PHE A 13 16.04 -13.91 -3.42
CA PHE A 13 14.66 -13.48 -3.37
C PHE A 13 14.08 -13.48 -1.94
N ARG A 14 14.56 -12.62 -1.04
CA ARG A 14 13.88 -12.30 0.23
C ARG A 14 14.13 -10.83 0.58
N PRO A 15 13.23 -9.92 0.16
CA PRO A 15 13.20 -8.58 0.72
C PRO A 15 13.05 -8.72 2.24
N VAL A 16 14.06 -8.30 3.00
CA VAL A 16 13.98 -8.22 4.46
C VAL A 16 13.06 -7.03 4.77
N PRO A 17 11.91 -7.23 5.44
CA PRO A 17 11.10 -6.12 5.92
C PRO A 17 11.88 -5.43 7.05
N PRO A 18 12.07 -4.08 7.04
CA PRO A 18 11.10 -3.05 6.68
C PRO A 18 11.69 -1.94 5.78
N GLU A 19 12.49 -2.28 4.76
CA GLU A 19 13.22 -1.27 3.95
C GLU A 19 12.38 -0.63 2.83
N LYS A 20 11.16 -1.11 2.59
CA LYS A 20 10.12 -0.28 1.95
C LYS A 20 9.39 0.33 3.13
N GLY A 21 9.78 1.54 3.52
CA GLY A 21 9.31 2.20 4.74
C GLY A 21 7.85 1.87 5.03
N VAL A 22 7.56 1.51 6.28
CA VAL A 22 6.23 1.74 6.84
C VAL A 22 5.95 3.20 6.53
N PHE A 23 5.20 3.44 5.46
CA PHE A 23 4.76 4.77 5.15
C PHE A 23 3.92 5.14 6.37
N PRO A 24 4.30 6.18 7.13
CA PRO A 24 3.67 6.49 8.41
C PRO A 24 2.30 7.14 8.14
N LEU A 25 1.39 6.37 7.54
CA LEU A 25 0.04 6.79 7.15
C LEU A 25 -1.02 6.11 8.02
N ASP A 26 -0.64 5.35 9.07
CA ASP A 26 -1.59 4.73 9.98
C ASP A 26 -0.88 4.21 11.25
N HIS A 27 -0.57 5.11 12.20
CA HIS A 27 0.00 4.70 13.49
C HIS A 27 -1.09 4.50 14.57
N MET A 28 -2.33 4.92 14.31
CA MET A 28 -3.41 4.95 15.31
C MET A 28 -4.68 4.17 14.92
N HIS A 29 -4.74 3.52 13.75
CA HIS A 29 -5.91 2.75 13.30
C HIS A 29 -7.23 3.56 13.30
N GLU A 30 -7.14 4.90 13.24
CA GLU A 30 -8.29 5.80 13.33
C GLU A 30 -9.27 5.60 12.16
N CYS A 31 -8.77 5.11 11.02
CA CYS A 31 -9.50 4.95 9.76
C CYS A 31 -9.83 3.48 9.42
N ASP A 32 -9.79 2.57 10.41
CA ASP A 32 -10.09 1.15 10.16
C ASP A 32 -11.55 0.90 9.78
N LEU A 33 -12.47 1.82 10.13
CA LEU A 33 -13.88 1.71 9.75
C LEU A 33 -14.06 1.89 8.24
N GLU A 34 -13.52 2.98 7.68
CA GLU A 34 -13.56 3.29 6.25
C GLU A 34 -12.79 2.25 5.43
N LYS A 35 -11.69 1.73 5.99
CA LYS A 35 -10.94 0.62 5.40
C LYS A 35 -11.78 -0.66 5.30
N LYS A 36 -12.49 -1.03 6.38
CA LYS A 36 -13.36 -2.21 6.39
C LYS A 36 -14.47 -2.08 5.37
N GLU A 37 -15.08 -0.90 5.26
CA GLU A 37 -16.10 -0.59 4.26
C GLU A 37 -15.55 -0.71 2.83
N TYR A 38 -14.36 -0.16 2.56
CA TYR A 38 -13.70 -0.28 1.26
C TYR A 38 -13.40 -1.74 0.91
N VAL A 39 -12.85 -2.51 1.86
CA VAL A 39 -12.54 -3.93 1.65
C VAL A 39 -13.81 -4.77 1.49
N SER A 40 -14.86 -4.46 2.23
CA SER A 40 -16.18 -5.09 2.08
C SER A 40 -16.76 -4.83 0.68
N CYS A 41 -16.69 -3.57 0.22
CA CYS A 41 -17.09 -3.22 -1.13
C CYS A 41 -16.27 -3.95 -2.20
N LEU A 42 -14.95 -4.08 -2.03
CA LEU A 42 -14.11 -4.83 -2.97
C LEU A 42 -14.50 -6.31 -3.02
N LYS A 43 -14.80 -6.94 -1.87
CA LYS A 43 -15.23 -8.35 -1.83
C LYS A 43 -16.56 -8.54 -2.57
N THR A 44 -17.52 -7.66 -2.37
CA THR A 44 -18.84 -7.74 -3.01
C THR A 44 -18.79 -7.39 -4.51
N SER A 45 -17.90 -6.50 -4.91
CA SER A 45 -17.77 -6.03 -6.30
C SER A 45 -16.81 -6.86 -7.16
N GLY A 46 -16.19 -7.92 -6.62
CA GLY A 46 -15.22 -8.74 -7.33
C GLY A 46 -13.89 -8.02 -7.58
N HIS A 47 -13.40 -7.27 -6.58
CA HIS A 47 -12.19 -6.46 -6.62
C HIS A 47 -12.21 -5.29 -7.62
N ASN A 48 -13.40 -4.82 -8.00
CA ASN A 48 -13.55 -3.67 -8.89
C ASN A 48 -13.45 -2.35 -8.13
N ALA A 49 -12.24 -1.79 -8.08
CA ALA A 49 -11.95 -0.54 -7.36
C ALA A 49 -12.77 0.67 -7.84
N GLU A 50 -13.19 0.72 -9.11
CA GLU A 50 -13.99 1.82 -9.64
C GLU A 50 -15.35 1.94 -8.97
N LYS A 51 -16.01 0.81 -8.68
CA LYS A 51 -17.30 0.78 -7.99
C LYS A 51 -17.18 1.22 -6.53
N CYS A 52 -16.00 1.03 -5.94
CA CYS A 52 -15.69 1.36 -4.55
C CYS A 52 -14.98 2.72 -4.37
N ARG A 53 -14.96 3.57 -5.41
CA ARG A 53 -14.31 4.89 -5.39
C ARG A 53 -14.78 5.80 -4.25
N ARG A 54 -16.05 5.70 -3.88
CA ARG A 54 -16.61 6.46 -2.75
C ARG A 54 -15.94 6.10 -1.44
N PHE A 55 -15.80 4.80 -1.16
CA PHE A 55 -15.17 4.29 0.05
C PHE A 55 -13.65 4.52 0.04
N SER A 56 -13.00 4.42 -1.13
CA SER A 56 -11.57 4.76 -1.23
C SER A 56 -11.31 6.23 -0.96
N LYS A 57 -12.22 7.13 -1.40
CA LYS A 57 -12.10 8.57 -1.12
C LYS A 57 -12.19 8.83 0.39
N MET A 58 -13.20 8.28 1.05
CA MET A 58 -13.37 8.44 2.51
C MET A 58 -12.17 7.88 3.29
N TYR A 59 -11.67 6.71 2.89
CA TYR A 59 -10.49 6.09 3.50
C TYR A 59 -9.22 6.94 3.30
N LEU A 60 -9.05 7.55 2.12
CA LEU A 60 -7.91 8.44 1.85
C LEU A 60 -8.04 9.79 2.54
N GLU A 61 -9.24 10.36 2.65
CA GLU A 61 -9.50 11.60 3.41
C GLU A 61 -9.19 11.39 4.89
N CYS A 62 -9.57 10.25 5.47
CA CYS A 62 -9.24 9.92 6.85
C CYS A 62 -7.73 9.71 7.05
N ARG A 63 -7.03 9.07 6.09
CA ARG A 63 -5.58 8.79 6.18
C ARG A 63 -4.67 9.97 5.87
N MET A 64 -5.16 10.99 5.17
CA MET A 64 -4.36 12.15 4.74
C MET A 64 -4.79 13.46 5.42
N ALA A 65 -5.49 13.37 6.56
CA ALA A 65 -5.82 14.52 7.40
C ALA A 65 -4.57 15.16 8.02
#